data_AF-A0ABD5ELQ3-F1
#
_entry.id   AF-A0ABD5ELQ3-F1
#
_cell.length_a   1.000
_cell.length_b   1.000
_cell.length_c   1.000
_cell.angle_alpha   90.00
_cell.angle_beta   90.00
_cell.angle_gamma   90.00
#
_symmetry.space_group_name_H-M   'P 1'
#
loop_
_entity.id
_entity.type
_entity.pdbx_description
1 polymer ?
#
loop_
_entity_poly.entity_id
_entity_poly.type
_entity_poly.pdbx_seq_one_letter_code
_entity_poly.pdbx_strand_id
1 'polypeptide(L)'
;MAKTQLNVRVDEGTARAARERALSRGISVNRYIEELVRQDTGEVGHTFVQAAADFMKQYESVLAEEFGAEAEGRGSGARGPREGRR
;
A
#
# COMPACT_ATOMS: atom_id res chain seq x y z
N MET A 1 -8.48 -14.15 24.96
CA MET A 1 -7.31 -13.50 25.61
C MET A 1 -7.80 -12.34 26.46
N ALA A 2 -7.23 -12.12 27.63
CA ALA A 2 -7.52 -10.93 28.44
C ALA A 2 -7.02 -9.67 27.71
N LYS A 3 -7.72 -8.54 27.87
CA LYS A 3 -7.29 -7.26 27.29
C LYS A 3 -6.11 -6.71 28.11
N THR A 4 -5.02 -6.35 27.43
CA THR A 4 -3.88 -5.64 28.04
C THR A 4 -4.10 -4.13 27.93
N GLN A 5 -3.77 -3.39 28.98
CA GLN A 5 -3.85 -1.92 28.97
C GLN A 5 -2.61 -1.30 28.33
N LEU A 6 -2.82 -0.30 27.47
CA LEU A 6 -1.78 0.52 26.86
C LEU A 6 -2.01 1.99 27.25
N ASN A 7 -1.09 2.59 28.01
CA ASN A 7 -1.17 3.99 28.38
C ASN A 7 -0.47 4.85 27.32
N VAL A 8 -1.24 5.57 26.49
CA VAL A 8 -0.70 6.44 25.43
C VAL A 8 -0.97 7.90 25.78
N ARG A 9 0.06 8.73 25.66
CA ARG A 9 -0.08 10.20 25.68
C ARG A 9 -0.16 10.69 24.24
N VAL A 10 -1.15 11.52 23.95
CA VAL A 10 -1.36 12.15 22.65
C VAL A 10 -1.66 13.62 22.85
N ASP A 11 -1.46 14.42 21.82
CA ASP A 11 -1.92 15.81 21.81
C ASP A 11 -3.46 15.89 21.76
N GLU A 12 -3.99 17.06 22.08
CA GLU A 12 -5.43 17.30 22.15
C GLU A 12 -6.13 17.08 20.80
N GLY A 13 -5.49 17.46 19.68
CA GLY A 13 -6.05 17.32 18.33
C GLY A 13 -6.22 15.86 17.96
N THR A 14 -5.21 15.05 18.23
CA THR A 14 -5.26 13.59 18.01
C THR A 14 -6.33 12.93 18.89
N ALA A 15 -6.42 13.30 20.17
CA ALA A 15 -7.46 12.78 21.06
C ALA A 15 -8.88 13.14 20.57
N ARG A 16 -9.07 14.36 20.08
CA ARG A 16 -10.35 14.84 19.55
C ARG A 16 -10.73 14.08 18.29
N ALA A 17 -9.81 13.95 17.33
CA ALA A 17 -10.04 13.21 16.10
C ALA A 17 -10.42 11.75 16.37
N ALA A 18 -9.72 11.06 17.29
CA ALA A 18 -10.06 9.69 17.66
C ALA A 18 -11.47 9.59 18.28
N ARG A 19 -11.87 10.55 19.11
CA ARG A 19 -13.22 10.61 19.71
C ARG A 19 -14.31 10.81 18.67
N GLU A 20 -14.14 11.79 17.79
CA GLU A 20 -15.10 12.09 16.72
C GLU A 20 -15.29 10.89 15.79
N ARG A 21 -14.19 10.24 15.40
CA ARG A 21 -14.21 9.05 14.54
C ARG A 21 -14.88 7.87 15.24
N ALA A 22 -14.57 7.63 16.50
CA ALA A 22 -15.22 6.57 17.28
C ALA A 22 -16.73 6.81 17.43
N LEU A 23 -17.12 8.05 17.74
CA LEU A 23 -18.53 8.45 17.86
C LEU A 23 -19.29 8.29 16.54
N SER A 24 -18.70 8.71 15.42
CA SER A 24 -19.31 8.57 14.09
C SER A 24 -19.61 7.11 13.71
N ARG A 25 -18.86 6.17 14.29
CA ARG A 25 -19.01 4.72 14.09
C ARG A 25 -19.83 4.05 15.20
N GLY A 26 -20.27 4.80 16.21
CA GLY A 26 -21.00 4.25 17.36
C GLY A 26 -20.18 3.31 18.23
N ILE A 27 -18.84 3.43 18.22
CA ILE A 27 -17.92 2.56 18.98
C ILE A 27 -17.16 3.36 20.04
N SER A 28 -16.61 2.65 21.03
CA SER A 28 -15.73 3.29 22.01
C SER A 28 -14.40 3.69 21.39
N VAL A 29 -13.77 4.73 21.93
CA VAL A 29 -12.45 5.20 21.50
C VAL A 29 -11.40 4.09 21.59
N ASN A 30 -11.44 3.30 22.67
CA ASN A 30 -10.51 2.17 22.85
C ASN A 30 -10.70 1.13 21.75
N ARG A 31 -11.95 0.84 21.34
CA ARG A 31 -12.24 -0.08 20.25
C ARG A 31 -11.78 0.47 18.90
N TYR A 32 -12.00 1.76 18.67
CA TYR A 32 -11.53 2.45 17.47
C TYR A 32 -10.00 2.40 17.35
N ILE A 33 -9.27 2.69 18.43
CA ILE A 33 -7.80 2.61 18.47
C ILE A 33 -7.33 1.17 18.23
N GLU A 34 -7.98 0.18 18.85
CA GLU A 34 -7.66 -1.23 18.65
C GLU A 34 -7.81 -1.65 17.18
N GLU A 35 -8.88 -1.21 16.51
CA GLU A 35 -9.10 -1.48 15.09
C GLU A 35 -8.13 -0.71 14.20
N LEU A 36 -7.82 0.54 14.54
CA LEU A 36 -6.84 1.35 13.82
C LEU A 36 -5.46 0.70 13.87
N VAL A 37 -5.01 0.28 15.06
CA VAL A 37 -3.73 -0.42 15.23
C VAL A 37 -3.76 -1.77 14.53
N ARG A 38 -4.86 -2.53 14.59
CA ARG A 38 -4.98 -3.82 13.88
C ARG A 38 -4.98 -3.65 12.36
N GLN A 39 -5.53 -2.56 11.84
CA GLN A 39 -5.47 -2.24 10.41
C GLN A 39 -4.05 -1.87 9.98
N ASP A 40 -3.35 -1.08 10.81
CA ASP A 40 -1.97 -0.67 10.58
C ASP A 40 -0.98 -1.83 10.68
N THR A 41 -1.18 -2.75 11.65
CA THR A 41 -0.38 -3.97 11.81
C THR A 41 -0.87 -5.13 10.95
N GLY A 42 -2.03 -4.98 10.31
CA GLY A 42 -2.69 -6.03 9.56
C GLY A 42 -2.00 -6.27 8.22
N GLU A 43 -1.56 -7.51 8.03
CA GLU A 43 -1.03 -8.11 6.80
C GLU A 43 -1.86 -7.88 5.53
N VAL A 44 -3.00 -7.18 5.55
CA VAL A 44 -3.79 -6.88 4.35
C VAL A 44 -2.94 -6.18 3.30
N GLY A 45 -2.04 -5.27 3.68
CA GLY A 45 -1.10 -4.67 2.72
C GLY A 45 -0.11 -5.68 2.15
N HIS A 46 0.53 -6.48 3.02
CA HIS A 46 1.55 -7.45 2.61
C HIS A 46 0.97 -8.62 1.81
N THR A 47 -0.11 -9.23 2.30
CA THR A 47 -0.85 -10.31 1.64
C THR A 47 -1.54 -9.85 0.36
N PHE A 48 -2.03 -8.60 0.29
CA PHE A 48 -2.56 -8.04 -0.96
C PHE A 48 -1.46 -7.81 -2.00
N VAL A 49 -0.31 -7.25 -1.60
CA VAL A 49 0.84 -7.08 -2.50
C VAL A 49 1.39 -8.43 -2.93
N GLN A 50 1.46 -9.41 -2.04
CA GLN A 50 1.88 -10.77 -2.36
C GLN A 50 0.90 -11.45 -3.33
N ALA A 51 -0.41 -11.35 -3.08
CA ALA A 51 -1.43 -11.87 -3.99
C ALA A 51 -1.42 -11.17 -5.36
N ALA A 52 -1.19 -9.86 -5.39
CA ALA A 52 -1.03 -9.11 -6.64
C ALA A 52 0.25 -9.53 -7.39
N ALA A 53 1.34 -9.78 -6.68
CA ALA A 53 2.59 -10.29 -7.26
C ALA A 53 2.43 -11.71 -7.81
N ASP A 54 1.71 -12.58 -7.10
CA ASP A 54 1.44 -13.95 -7.55
C ASP A 54 0.45 -13.96 -8.73
N PHE A 55 -0.54 -13.06 -8.75
CA PHE A 55 -1.41 -12.83 -9.91
C PHE A 55 -0.60 -12.37 -11.13
N MET A 56 0.29 -11.38 -10.98
CA MET A 56 1.15 -10.91 -12.08
C MET A 56 2.03 -12.04 -12.65
N LYS A 57 2.57 -12.93 -11.81
CA LYS A 57 3.35 -14.09 -12.24
C LYS A 57 2.51 -15.14 -12.96
N GLN A 58 1.29 -15.38 -12.50
CA GLN A 58 0.40 -16.36 -13.12
C GLN A 58 -0.14 -15.92 -14.48
N TYR A 59 -0.28 -14.62 -14.69
CA TYR A 59 -0.76 -14.06 -15.96
C TYR A 59 0.37 -13.57 -16.89
N GLU A 60 1.65 -13.71 -16.50
CA GLU A 60 2.81 -13.34 -17.32
C GLU A 60 2.82 -14.05 -18.68
N SER A 61 2.48 -15.35 -18.71
CA SER A 61 2.39 -16.13 -19.95
C SER A 61 1.24 -15.68 -20.86
N VAL A 62 0.11 -15.23 -20.28
CA VAL A 62 -1.08 -14.78 -21.02
C VAL A 62 -0.91 -13.34 -21.52
N LEU A 63 -0.34 -12.46 -20.70
CA LEU A 63 -0.01 -11.08 -21.10
C LEU A 63 1.10 -11.03 -22.15
N ALA A 64 2.07 -11.94 -22.11
CA ALA A 64 3.14 -12.00 -23.11
C ALA A 64 2.61 -12.41 -24.50
N GLU A 65 1.60 -13.30 -24.57
CA GLU A 65 0.94 -13.65 -25.83
C GLU A 65 0.07 -12.50 -26.39
N GLU A 66 -0.55 -11.68 -25.54
CA GLU A 66 -1.46 -10.60 -25.98
C GLU A 66 -0.78 -9.23 -26.16
N PHE A 67 0.30 -8.93 -25.43
CA PHE A 67 1.00 -7.62 -25.43
C PHE A 67 2.51 -7.68 -25.76
N GLY A 68 3.09 -8.86 -25.99
CA GLY A 68 4.53 -9.05 -26.15
C GLY A 68 5.17 -8.37 -27.38
N ALA A 69 4.37 -7.94 -28.36
CA ALA A 69 4.88 -7.29 -29.57
C ALA A 69 5.29 -5.81 -29.38
N GLU A 70 4.88 -5.14 -28.30
CA GLU A 70 5.14 -3.69 -28.14
C GLU A 70 6.28 -3.36 -27.16
N ALA A 71 6.75 -4.32 -26.36
CA ALA A 71 7.81 -4.09 -25.37
C ALA A 71 9.23 -4.10 -25.96
N GLU A 72 9.46 -4.78 -27.09
CA GLU A 72 10.80 -4.84 -27.72
C GLU A 72 11.20 -3.52 -28.43
N GLY A 73 10.28 -2.56 -28.57
CA GLY A 73 10.52 -1.32 -29.31
C GLY A 73 11.11 -0.13 -28.52
N ARG A 74 11.20 -0.20 -27.18
CA ARG A 74 11.68 0.94 -26.35
C ARG A 74 13.05 0.72 -25.71
N GLY A 75 13.80 -0.28 -26.16
CA GLY A 75 15.11 -0.67 -25.64
C GLY A 75 16.34 -0.29 -26.48
N SER A 76 16.20 0.51 -27.54
CA SER A 76 17.30 0.88 -28.45
C SER A 76 17.42 2.40 -28.60
N GLY A 77 17.70 3.07 -27.48
CA GLY A 77 17.97 4.52 -27.42
C GLY A 77 19.27 4.86 -26.71
N ALA A 78 20.26 3.98 -26.71
CA ALA A 78 21.57 4.26 -26.13
C ALA A 78 22.56 4.73 -27.22
N ARG A 79 22.94 6.02 -27.12
CA ARG A 79 24.24 6.60 -27.53
C ARG A 79 24.44 6.95 -29.02
N GLY A 80 24.04 8.17 -29.38
CA GLY A 80 24.63 8.90 -30.53
C GLY A 80 25.66 9.94 -30.03
N PRO A 81 26.90 9.98 -30.54
CA PRO A 81 27.87 10.99 -30.14
C PRO A 81 27.49 12.33 -30.78
N ARG A 82 27.39 13.39 -29.97
CA ARG A 82 27.18 14.76 -30.46
C ARG A 82 28.52 15.30 -30.97
N GLU A 83 28.78 15.06 -32.25
CA GLU A 83 29.87 15.66 -33.02
C GLU A 83 29.53 17.12 -33.37
N GLY A 84 30.50 18.01 -33.17
CA GLY A 84 30.34 19.45 -33.36
C GLY A 84 30.15 19.87 -34.82
N ARG A 85 29.48 21.00 -35.01
CA ARG A 85 29.63 21.82 -36.21
C ARG A 85 29.16 23.26 -35.94
N ARG A 86 30.13 24.15 -36.10
CA ARG A 86 30.06 25.56 -36.57
C ARG A 86 29.59 26.61 -35.58
#